data_AF-A0A6A4EYL9-F1
#
_entry.id   AF-A0A6A4EYL9-F1
#
_cell.length_a   1.000
_cell.length_b   1.000
_cell.length_c   1.000
_cell.angle_alpha   90.00
_cell.angle_beta   90.00
_cell.angle_gamma   90.00
#
_symmetry.space_group_name_H-M   'P 1'
#
loop_
_entity.id
_entity.type
_entity.pdbx_description
1 polymer ?
#
loop_
_entity_poly.entity_id
_entity_poly.type
_entity_poly.pdbx_seq_one_letter_code
_entity_poly.pdbx_strand_id
1 'polypeptide(L)'
;MVQKQQALIDVLTSQRKEVKVEGISLPRFYGNMGDSVELYFDQVIHYFEAKNIDWQDENQSKRIIAMMTANFRGNAAAWYMLCRDSISDVQELIQKLTKEFVPPDLQERLRDRLYSLKQKRCSSLQDYISRFRVAIMQVKDMSELDKITYFIRGLVSPTK
;
A
#
# COMPACT_ATOMS: atom_id res chain seq x y z
N MET A 1 29.06 -24.13 -32.73
CA MET A 1 29.76 -23.12 -31.88
C MET A 1 28.85 -21.91 -31.59
N VAL A 2 28.18 -21.35 -32.60
CA VAL A 2 27.26 -20.18 -32.49
C VAL A 2 26.09 -20.40 -31.51
N GLN A 3 25.44 -21.57 -31.52
CA GLN A 3 24.33 -21.87 -30.59
C GLN A 3 24.73 -21.90 -29.10
N LYS A 4 25.95 -22.35 -28.79
CA LYS A 4 26.47 -22.32 -27.41
C LYS A 4 26.76 -20.90 -26.95
N GLN A 5 27.23 -20.03 -27.84
CA GLN A 5 27.42 -18.60 -27.55
C GLN A 5 26.08 -17.87 -27.39
N GLN A 6 25.08 -18.17 -28.22
CA GLN A 6 23.76 -17.58 -28.09
C GLN A 6 23.08 -17.98 -26.78
N ALA A 7 23.13 -19.26 -26.40
CA ALA A 7 22.62 -19.73 -25.11
C ALA A 7 23.35 -19.11 -23.91
N LEU A 8 24.66 -18.85 -24.02
CA LEU A 8 25.43 -18.14 -23.00
C LEU A 8 25.02 -16.66 -22.91
N ILE A 9 24.78 -16.00 -24.03
CA ILE A 9 24.29 -14.61 -24.06
C ILE A 9 22.88 -14.54 -23.49
N ASP A 10 22.00 -15.50 -23.82
CA ASP A 10 20.64 -15.59 -23.31
C ASP A 10 20.65 -15.87 -21.80
N VAL A 11 21.56 -16.70 -21.27
CA VAL A 11 21.75 -16.91 -19.82
C VAL A 11 22.34 -15.67 -19.12
N LEU A 12 23.24 -14.94 -19.79
CA LEU A 12 23.81 -13.69 -19.29
C LEU A 12 22.81 -12.51 -19.34
N THR A 13 21.81 -12.58 -20.22
CA THR A 13 20.71 -11.60 -20.34
C THR A 13 19.44 -12.03 -19.61
N SER A 14 19.27 -13.32 -19.28
CA SER A 14 18.13 -13.83 -18.50
C SER A 14 18.23 -13.46 -17.02
N GLN A 15 19.41 -13.09 -16.54
CA GLN A 15 19.52 -12.36 -15.29
C GLN A 15 18.97 -10.96 -15.52
N ARG A 16 17.71 -10.76 -15.18
CA ARG A 16 17.06 -9.45 -15.04
C ARG A 16 17.93 -8.58 -14.14
N LYS A 17 18.88 -7.85 -14.73
CA LYS A 17 19.75 -6.93 -14.00
C LYS A 17 18.87 -5.79 -13.49
N GLU A 18 19.12 -5.40 -12.24
CA GLU A 18 18.48 -4.23 -11.65
C GLU A 18 18.76 -3.00 -12.53
N VAL A 19 17.71 -2.23 -12.82
CA VAL A 19 17.80 -1.05 -13.68
C VAL A 19 17.80 0.21 -12.83
N LYS A 20 18.65 1.17 -13.18
CA LYS A 20 18.59 2.52 -12.60
C LYS A 20 17.44 3.28 -13.28
N VAL A 21 16.44 3.66 -12.50
CA VAL A 21 15.34 4.53 -12.93
C VAL A 21 15.43 5.84 -12.16
N GLU A 22 15.42 6.96 -12.88
CA GLU A 22 15.48 8.31 -12.29
C GLU A 22 14.12 8.73 -11.72
N GLY A 23 14.14 9.53 -10.66
CA GLY A 23 12.92 10.11 -10.06
C GLY A 23 12.12 9.18 -9.13
N ILE A 24 12.55 7.92 -8.94
CA ILE A 24 11.90 6.99 -8.01
C ILE A 24 12.79 6.70 -6.78
N SER A 25 12.16 6.62 -5.62
CA SER A 25 12.80 6.22 -4.36
C SER A 25 11.96 5.18 -3.65
N LEU A 26 12.60 4.28 -2.90
CA LEU A 26 11.84 3.32 -2.10
C LEU A 26 10.97 4.09 -1.08
N PRO A 27 9.66 3.77 -0.98
CA PRO A 27 8.75 4.43 -0.05
C PRO A 27 9.20 4.31 1.41
N ARG A 28 8.88 5.31 2.22
CA ARG A 28 9.12 5.29 3.66
C ARG A 28 7.84 4.91 4.38
N PHE A 29 7.96 4.12 5.44
CA PHE A 29 6.85 3.77 6.32
C PHE A 29 7.17 4.20 7.76
N TYR A 30 6.29 4.98 8.39
CA TYR A 30 6.53 5.52 9.73
C TYR A 30 5.80 4.74 10.84
N GLY A 31 4.70 4.06 10.50
CA GLY A 31 3.87 3.34 11.47
C GLY A 31 3.04 4.29 12.35
N ASN A 32 2.61 5.42 11.77
CA ASN A 32 1.76 6.40 12.45
C ASN A 32 0.28 6.11 12.26
N MET A 33 -0.56 6.69 13.12
CA MET A 33 -2.02 6.67 12.95
C MET A 33 -2.38 7.40 11.65
N GLY A 34 -2.90 6.66 10.66
CA GLY A 34 -3.26 7.16 9.34
C GLY A 34 -2.32 6.70 8.21
N ASP A 35 -1.17 6.11 8.53
CA ASP A 35 -0.38 5.40 7.53
C ASP A 35 -1.16 4.18 7.03
N SER A 36 -1.16 3.95 5.72
CA SER A 36 -1.77 2.76 5.12
C SER A 36 -0.70 1.74 4.77
N VAL A 37 -0.75 0.59 5.44
CA VAL A 37 0.11 -0.56 5.16
C VAL A 37 -0.08 -1.04 3.72
N GLU A 38 -1.32 -1.09 3.24
CA GLU A 38 -1.67 -1.48 1.88
C GLU A 38 -1.05 -0.53 0.84
N LEU A 39 -1.21 0.79 1.04
CA LEU A 39 -0.63 1.77 0.13
C LEU A 39 0.91 1.70 0.11
N TYR A 40 1.52 1.48 1.28
CA TYR A 40 2.97 1.32 1.37
C TYR A 40 3.44 0.12 0.53
N PHE A 41 2.79 -1.04 0.65
CA PHE A 41 3.18 -2.22 -0.13
C PHE A 41 2.95 -2.02 -1.63
N ASP A 42 1.84 -1.43 -2.06
CA ASP A 42 1.61 -1.12 -3.48
C ASP A 42 2.73 -0.23 -4.05
N GLN A 43 3.13 0.80 -3.32
CA GLN A 43 4.22 1.69 -3.75
C GLN A 43 5.59 0.97 -3.79
N VAL A 44 5.84 0.05 -2.86
CA VAL A 44 7.06 -0.77 -2.85
C VAL A 44 7.09 -1.73 -4.04
N ILE A 45 5.95 -2.36 -4.36
CA ILE A 45 5.82 -3.23 -5.53
C ILE A 45 6.12 -2.46 -6.81
N HIS A 46 5.48 -1.29 -7.01
CA HIS A 46 5.78 -0.44 -8.17
C HIS A 46 7.26 -0.03 -8.26
N TYR A 47 7.91 0.23 -7.12
CA TYR A 47 9.34 0.53 -7.10
C TYR A 47 10.18 -0.67 -7.57
N PHE A 48 9.89 -1.88 -7.10
CA PHE A 48 10.61 -3.08 -7.50
C PHE A 48 10.39 -3.42 -8.97
N GLU A 49 9.15 -3.33 -9.44
CA GLU A 49 8.80 -3.54 -10.85
C GLU A 49 9.54 -2.56 -11.77
N ALA A 50 9.54 -1.27 -11.42
CA ALA A 50 10.27 -0.25 -12.19
C ALA A 50 11.78 -0.55 -12.27
N LYS A 51 12.35 -1.14 -11.22
CA LYS A 51 13.77 -1.50 -11.16
C LYS A 51 14.10 -2.90 -11.66
N ASN A 52 13.11 -3.64 -12.19
CA ASN A 52 13.29 -5.02 -12.64
C ASN A 52 13.80 -5.94 -11.50
N ILE A 53 13.35 -5.68 -10.28
CA ILE A 53 13.66 -6.47 -9.09
C ILE A 53 12.51 -7.47 -8.90
N ASP A 54 12.83 -8.76 -8.96
CA ASP A 54 11.87 -9.81 -8.61
C ASP A 54 11.78 -9.91 -7.08
N TRP A 55 10.74 -9.31 -6.52
CA TRP A 55 10.50 -9.30 -5.08
C TRP A 55 9.89 -10.62 -4.57
N GLN A 56 9.45 -11.50 -5.48
CA GLN A 56 8.88 -12.81 -5.17
C GLN A 56 9.94 -13.93 -5.25
N ASP A 57 11.15 -13.66 -5.76
CA ASP A 57 12.26 -14.61 -5.73
C ASP A 57 12.70 -14.90 -4.29
N GLU A 58 12.44 -16.12 -3.83
CA GLU A 58 12.81 -16.60 -2.49
C GLU A 58 14.30 -16.44 -2.19
N ASN A 59 15.16 -16.57 -3.21
CA ASN A 59 16.62 -16.41 -3.05
C ASN A 59 17.01 -14.96 -2.74
N GLN A 60 16.17 -13.98 -3.10
CA GLN A 60 16.38 -12.56 -2.85
C GLN A 60 15.64 -12.07 -1.60
N SER A 61 14.83 -12.90 -0.94
CA SER A 61 13.94 -12.51 0.16
C SER A 61 14.65 -11.69 1.25
N LYS A 62 15.83 -12.13 1.72
CA LYS A 62 16.63 -11.38 2.72
C LYS A 62 17.03 -9.98 2.24
N ARG A 63 17.39 -9.85 0.96
CA ARG A 63 17.77 -8.57 0.35
C ARG A 63 16.55 -7.66 0.23
N ILE A 64 15.40 -8.19 -0.21
CA ILE A 64 14.14 -7.45 -0.34
C ILE A 64 13.69 -6.92 1.03
N ILE A 65 13.68 -7.78 2.06
CA ILE A 65 13.37 -7.39 3.43
C ILE A 65 14.30 -6.26 3.89
N ALA A 66 15.63 -6.40 3.69
CA ALA A 66 16.58 -5.38 4.08
C ALA A 66 16.35 -4.04 3.37
N MET A 67 16.01 -4.06 2.07
CA MET A 67 15.67 -2.84 1.33
C MET A 67 14.45 -2.13 1.93
N MET A 68 13.36 -2.89 2.16
CA MET A 68 12.12 -2.37 2.73
C MET A 68 12.32 -1.80 4.14
N THR A 69 12.94 -2.59 5.02
CA THR A 69 13.07 -2.24 6.45
C THR A 69 14.10 -1.14 6.68
N ALA A 70 15.09 -0.97 5.79
CA ALA A 70 15.98 0.19 5.79
C ALA A 70 15.23 1.52 5.55
N ASN A 71 13.99 1.48 5.03
CA ASN A 71 13.14 2.65 4.82
C ASN A 71 12.03 2.80 5.87
N PHE A 72 12.01 1.93 6.90
CA PHE A 72 11.18 2.16 8.07
C PHE A 72 11.71 3.32 8.90
N ARG A 73 10.80 4.12 9.45
CA ARG A 73 11.08 5.27 10.31
C ARG A 73 10.16 5.21 11.53
N GLY A 74 10.44 6.01 12.55
CA GLY A 74 9.56 6.16 13.72
C GLY A 74 9.16 4.82 14.35
N ASN A 75 7.85 4.65 14.58
CA ASN A 75 7.27 3.47 15.22
C ASN A 75 7.55 2.18 14.45
N ALA A 76 7.51 2.23 13.11
CA ALA A 76 7.78 1.06 12.28
C ALA A 76 9.22 0.54 12.45
N ALA A 77 10.19 1.45 12.54
CA ALA A 77 11.58 1.07 12.77
C ALA A 77 11.78 0.46 14.16
N ALA A 78 11.21 1.08 15.20
CA ALA A 78 11.26 0.59 16.57
C ALA A 78 10.61 -0.80 16.70
N TRP A 79 9.45 -1.00 16.10
CA TRP A 79 8.77 -2.28 16.05
C TRP A 79 9.61 -3.36 15.35
N TYR A 80 10.19 -3.05 14.18
CA TYR A 80 10.99 -4.02 13.45
C TYR A 80 12.22 -4.48 14.25
N MET A 81 12.85 -3.59 15.03
CA MET A 81 13.96 -3.97 15.90
C MET A 81 13.59 -5.06 16.92
N LEU A 82 12.33 -5.11 17.37
CA LEU A 82 11.85 -6.09 18.35
C LEU A 82 11.54 -7.46 17.73
N CYS A 83 11.16 -7.50 16.45
CA CYS A 83 10.66 -8.72 15.81
C CYS A 83 11.52 -9.20 14.62
N ARG A 84 12.62 -8.52 14.28
CA ARG A 84 13.46 -8.81 13.10
C ARG A 84 13.90 -10.27 12.96
N ASP A 85 14.26 -10.92 14.07
CA ASP A 85 14.79 -12.29 14.05
C ASP A 85 13.68 -13.33 13.84
N SER A 86 12.42 -12.90 13.99
CA SER A 86 11.26 -13.72 13.75
C SER A 86 10.73 -13.62 12.32
N ILE A 87 11.30 -12.78 11.45
CA ILE A 87 10.81 -12.56 10.09
C ILE A 87 11.75 -13.26 9.10
N SER A 88 11.25 -14.30 8.46
CA SER A 88 12.02 -15.17 7.57
C SER A 88 11.88 -14.80 6.08
N ASP A 89 10.72 -14.29 5.68
CA ASP A 89 10.44 -13.90 4.31
C ASP A 89 9.57 -12.63 4.18
N VAL A 90 9.37 -12.17 2.93
CA VAL A 90 8.59 -10.97 2.60
C VAL A 90 7.11 -11.14 2.97
N GLN A 91 6.54 -12.34 2.83
CA GLN A 91 5.14 -12.60 3.17
C GLN A 91 4.93 -12.51 4.69
N GLU A 92 5.85 -13.06 5.47
CA GLU A 92 5.83 -12.96 6.93
C GLU A 92 5.99 -11.50 7.39
N LEU A 93 6.85 -10.72 6.72
CA LEU A 93 6.95 -9.28 6.97
C LEU A 93 5.61 -8.59 6.72
N ILE A 94 4.93 -8.86 5.59
CA ILE A 94 3.63 -8.28 5.25
C ILE A 94 2.58 -8.62 6.30
N GLN A 95 2.49 -9.89 6.68
CA GLN A 95 1.51 -10.36 7.66
C GLN A 95 1.72 -9.71 9.04
N LYS A 96 2.98 -9.69 9.52
CA LYS A 96 3.30 -9.09 10.83
C LYS A 96 3.10 -7.58 10.83
N LEU A 97 3.50 -6.89 9.75
CA LEU A 97 3.30 -5.45 9.63
C LEU A 97 1.82 -5.09 9.59
N THR A 98 1.02 -5.86 8.85
CA THR A 98 -0.44 -5.69 8.79
C THR A 98 -1.08 -5.92 10.16
N LYS A 99 -0.70 -7.01 10.84
CA LYS A 99 -1.22 -7.34 12.17
C LYS A 99 -0.92 -6.25 13.21
N GLU A 100 0.26 -5.64 13.14
CA GLU A 100 0.66 -4.59 14.08
C GLU A 100 -0.03 -3.25 13.80
N PHE A 101 -0.01 -2.82 12.53
CA PHE A 101 -0.34 -1.43 12.19
C PHE A 101 -1.74 -1.25 11.57
N VAL A 102 -2.46 -2.33 11.30
CA VAL A 102 -3.85 -2.27 10.81
C VAL A 102 -4.80 -2.67 11.93
N PRO A 103 -5.59 -1.72 12.47
CA PRO A 103 -6.59 -2.03 13.48
C PRO A 103 -7.63 -3.03 12.96
N PRO A 104 -8.04 -4.03 13.76
CA PRO A 104 -9.03 -5.02 13.33
C PRO A 104 -10.40 -4.40 12.99
N ASP A 105 -10.72 -3.26 13.60
CA ASP A 105 -11.95 -2.50 13.41
C ASP A 105 -11.81 -1.37 12.36
N LEU A 106 -10.71 -1.34 11.58
CA LEU A 106 -10.45 -0.26 10.61
C LEU A 106 -11.62 -0.05 9.65
N GLN A 107 -12.18 -1.13 9.08
CA GLN A 107 -13.29 -1.03 8.13
C GLN A 107 -14.58 -0.50 8.77
N GLU A 108 -14.84 -0.83 10.04
CA GLU A 108 -15.97 -0.27 10.80
C GLU A 108 -15.78 1.24 10.98
N ARG A 109 -14.60 1.67 11.43
CA ARG A 109 -14.26 3.10 11.58
C ARG A 109 -14.37 3.87 10.27
N LEU A 110 -13.95 3.27 9.15
CA LEU A 110 -14.05 3.89 7.82
C LEU A 110 -15.52 4.01 7.37
N ARG A 111 -16.35 3.00 7.65
CA ARG A 111 -17.80 3.05 7.39
C ARG A 111 -18.50 4.09 8.25
N ASP A 112 -18.15 4.21 9.53
CA ASP A 112 -18.67 5.25 10.42
C ASP A 112 -18.28 6.65 9.96
N ARG A 113 -17.03 6.82 9.51
CA ARG A 113 -16.56 8.07 8.92
C ARG A 113 -17.34 8.42 7.65
N LEU A 114 -17.58 7.45 6.78
CA LEU A 114 -18.39 7.64 5.58
C LEU A 114 -19.84 8.01 5.94
N TYR A 115 -20.45 7.29 6.88
CA TYR A 115 -21.82 7.53 7.33
C TYR A 115 -22.02 8.92 7.96
N SER A 116 -21.03 9.37 8.73
CA SER A 116 -21.01 10.68 9.39
C SER A 116 -20.62 11.84 8.47
N LEU A 117 -20.17 11.56 7.24
CA LEU A 117 -19.90 12.58 6.24
C LEU A 117 -21.20 13.23 5.77
N LYS A 118 -21.32 14.55 5.94
CA LYS A 118 -22.49 15.35 5.57
C LYS A 118 -22.06 16.59 4.80
N GLN A 119 -22.77 16.92 3.72
CA GLN A 119 -22.54 18.13 2.92
C GLN A 119 -22.64 19.39 3.78
N LYS A 120 -23.51 19.44 4.80
CA LYS A 120 -23.62 20.58 5.72
C LYS A 120 -22.33 20.90 6.50
N ARG A 121 -21.39 19.96 6.59
CA ARG A 121 -20.07 20.13 7.24
C ARG A 121 -18.97 20.45 6.24
N CYS A 122 -19.32 20.57 4.96
CA CYS A 122 -18.42 20.89 3.87
C CYS A 122 -18.68 22.33 3.40
N SER A 123 -17.68 22.94 2.79
CA SER A 123 -17.77 24.31 2.25
C SER A 123 -18.66 24.42 1.01
N SER A 124 -18.80 23.32 0.26
CA SER A 124 -19.57 23.25 -0.98
C SER A 124 -19.97 21.81 -1.32
N LEU A 125 -20.82 21.64 -2.35
CA LEU A 125 -21.12 20.33 -2.92
C LEU A 125 -19.86 19.67 -3.51
N GLN A 126 -18.99 20.45 -4.15
CA GLN A 126 -17.71 19.95 -4.70
C GLN A 126 -16.79 19.42 -3.60
N ASP A 127 -16.66 20.15 -2.49
CA ASP A 127 -15.88 19.72 -1.30
C ASP A 127 -16.46 18.41 -0.72
N TYR A 128 -17.79 18.31 -0.61
CA TYR A 128 -18.45 17.07 -0.20
C TYR A 128 -18.15 15.89 -1.14
N ILE A 129 -18.30 16.07 -2.45
CA ILE A 129 -18.01 15.03 -3.46
C ILE A 129 -16.56 14.56 -3.36
N SER A 130 -15.61 15.49 -3.26
CA SER A 130 -14.19 15.16 -3.13
C SER A 130 -13.90 14.35 -1.86
N ARG A 131 -14.44 14.77 -0.71
CA ARG A 131 -14.29 14.02 0.55
C ARG A 131 -14.97 12.65 0.50
N PHE A 132 -16.14 12.56 -0.10
CA PHE A 132 -16.87 11.30 -0.26
C PHE A 132 -16.08 10.31 -1.14
N ARG A 133 -15.53 10.78 -2.26
CA ARG A 133 -14.66 9.97 -3.13
C ARG A 133 -13.45 9.43 -2.38
N VAL A 134 -12.77 10.26 -1.60
CA VAL A 134 -11.61 9.80 -0.80
C VAL A 134 -12.04 8.78 0.25
N ALA A 135 -13.16 9.01 0.94
CA ALA A 135 -13.65 8.10 1.97
C ALA A 135 -14.08 6.74 1.39
N ILE A 136 -14.81 6.74 0.26
CA ILE A 136 -15.34 5.51 -0.34
C ILE A 136 -14.25 4.62 -0.92
N MET A 137 -13.16 5.19 -1.44
CA MET A 137 -12.01 4.42 -1.95
C MET A 137 -11.31 3.60 -0.85
N GLN A 138 -11.48 3.94 0.43
CA GLN A 138 -10.85 3.23 1.54
C GLN A 138 -11.74 2.12 2.12
N VAL A 139 -13.05 2.16 1.84
CA VAL A 139 -14.00 1.16 2.33
C VAL A 139 -14.05 -0.04 1.38
N LYS A 140 -13.79 -1.23 1.92
CA LYS A 140 -13.83 -2.49 1.19
C LYS A 140 -15.24 -3.11 1.21
N ASP A 141 -15.54 -3.86 0.16
CA ASP A 141 -16.73 -4.70 0.02
C ASP A 141 -18.08 -3.98 0.22
N MET A 142 -18.19 -2.73 -0.25
CA MET A 142 -19.44 -1.97 -0.22
C MET A 142 -20.20 -2.11 -1.54
N SER A 143 -21.49 -2.42 -1.47
CA SER A 143 -22.34 -2.52 -2.67
C SER A 143 -22.57 -1.15 -3.33
N GLU A 144 -22.78 -1.12 -4.65
CA GLU A 144 -23.09 0.14 -5.35
C GLU A 144 -24.36 0.81 -4.82
N LEU A 145 -25.37 0.02 -4.42
CA LEU A 145 -26.58 0.54 -3.79
C LEU A 145 -26.29 1.23 -2.45
N ASP A 146 -25.42 0.65 -1.63
CA ASP A 146 -25.00 1.27 -0.37
C ASP A 146 -24.21 2.55 -0.62
N LYS A 147 -23.29 2.54 -1.61
CA LYS A 147 -22.53 3.74 -2.01
C LYS A 147 -23.47 4.90 -2.36
N ILE A 148 -24.47 4.63 -3.23
CA ILE A 148 -25.49 5.62 -3.61
C ILE A 148 -26.29 6.07 -2.39
N THR A 149 -26.71 5.13 -1.54
CA THR A 149 -27.51 5.41 -0.34
C THR A 149 -26.76 6.33 0.62
N TYR A 150 -25.49 6.04 0.92
CA TYR A 150 -24.66 6.88 1.79
C TYR A 150 -24.41 8.26 1.17
N PHE A 151 -24.18 8.32 -0.15
CA PHE A 151 -23.99 9.59 -0.84
C PHE A 151 -25.22 10.49 -0.72
N ILE A 152 -26.41 9.97 -1.04
CA ILE A 152 -27.67 10.73 -0.99
C ILE A 152 -28.01 11.11 0.45
N ARG A 153 -27.84 10.20 1.42
CA ARG A 153 -28.07 10.47 2.86
C ARG A 153 -27.14 11.55 3.42
N GLY A 154 -26.03 11.84 2.76
CA GLY A 154 -25.12 12.89 3.15
C GLY A 154 -25.42 14.26 2.55
N LEU A 155 -26.22 14.34 1.49
CA LEU A 155 -26.61 15.60 0.86
C LEU A 155 -27.55 16.41 1.75
N VAL A 156 -27.50 17.74 1.64
CA VAL A 156 -28.50 18.61 2.24
C VAL A 156 -29.75 18.54 1.36
N SER A 157 -30.90 18.17 1.95
CA SER A 157 -32.18 18.27 1.23
C SER A 157 -32.40 19.72 0.78
N PRO A 158 -32.87 19.98 -0.44
CA PRO A 158 -33.31 21.31 -0.82
C PRO A 158 -34.30 21.78 0.24
N THR A 159 -34.00 22.89 0.90
CA THR A 159 -34.95 23.54 1.80
C THR A 159 -36.13 23.95 0.93
N LYS A 160 -37.33 23.46 1.27
CA LYS A 160 -38.57 23.83 0.58
C LYS A 160 -38.81 25.33 0.66
#